data_AF-A0A4V6HY95-F1
#
_entry.id   AF-A0A4V6HY95-F1
#
_cell.length_a   1.000
_cell.length_b   1.000
_cell.length_c   1.000
_cell.angle_alpha   90.00
_cell.angle_beta   90.00
_cell.angle_gamma   90.00
#
_symmetry.space_group_name_H-M   'P 1'
#
loop_
_entity.id
_entity.type
_entity.pdbx_description
1 polymer ?
#
loop_
_entity_poly.entity_id
_entity_poly.type
_entity_poly.pdbx_seq_one_letter_code
_entity_poly.pdbx_strand_id
1 'polypeptide(L)'
;MRGFVEKFGIKGLRRFLSDEEIVLCLIESINSHNDFIANHRASARVDSKTTFDNFQNTALGGDSKSLHHIKILQALNITRVAGFWAAKEACSKALGVGIGRELGFLDIKIRKTTKKAPLVCLSDEKMAYFGVKQLSLSISHDGGFAIAAVICV
;
A
#
# COMPACT_ATOMS: atom_id res chain seq x y z
N MET A 1 -8.93 8.51 -6.19
CA MET A 1 -7.80 7.60 -6.48
C MET A 1 -8.03 6.71 -7.72
N ARG A 2 -9.24 6.20 -7.98
CA ARG A 2 -9.53 5.35 -9.17
C ARG A 2 -9.06 5.94 -10.51
N GLY A 3 -9.46 7.16 -10.85
CA GLY A 3 -9.04 7.80 -12.11
C GLY A 3 -7.53 8.02 -12.24
N PHE A 4 -6.80 8.16 -11.13
CA PHE A 4 -5.33 8.22 -11.15
C PHE A 4 -4.74 6.87 -11.57
N VAL A 5 -5.24 5.77 -10.98
CA VAL A 5 -4.79 4.41 -11.27
C VAL A 5 -5.10 4.04 -12.72
N GLU A 6 -6.28 4.42 -13.23
CA GLU A 6 -6.68 4.19 -14.62
C GLU A 6 -5.78 4.97 -15.60
N LYS A 7 -5.42 6.21 -15.27
CA LYS A 7 -4.60 7.07 -16.14
C LYS A 7 -3.12 6.72 -16.13
N PHE A 8 -2.55 6.40 -14.96
CA PHE A 8 -1.10 6.26 -14.79
C PHE A 8 -0.63 4.84 -14.46
N GLY A 9 -1.56 3.93 -14.17
CA GLY A 9 -1.29 2.53 -13.86
C GLY A 9 -0.30 2.36 -12.70
N ILE A 10 0.39 1.21 -12.72
CA ILE A 10 1.41 0.86 -11.72
C ILE A 10 2.58 1.85 -11.72
N LYS A 11 2.95 2.41 -12.89
CA LYS A 11 4.01 3.41 -12.99
C LYS A 11 3.68 4.67 -12.18
N GLY A 12 2.41 5.09 -12.17
CA GLY A 12 1.93 6.17 -11.31
C GLY A 12 2.00 5.82 -9.83
N LEU A 13 1.57 4.62 -9.46
CA LEU A 13 1.61 4.16 -8.07
C LEU A 13 3.04 4.11 -7.51
N ARG A 14 4.01 3.67 -8.31
CA ARG A 14 5.43 3.61 -7.92
C ARG A 14 6.05 4.97 -7.61
N ARG A 15 5.38 6.08 -7.92
CA ARG A 15 5.82 7.41 -7.48
C ARG A 15 5.61 7.63 -5.97
N PHE A 16 4.74 6.84 -5.33
CA PHE A 16 4.44 7.01 -3.90
C PHE A 16 4.28 5.71 -3.11
N LEU A 17 4.15 4.56 -3.75
CA LEU A 17 4.11 3.24 -3.12
C LEU A 17 5.32 2.41 -3.54
N SER A 18 5.91 1.67 -2.59
CA SER A 18 6.85 0.59 -2.92
C SER A 18 6.11 -0.62 -3.47
N ASP A 19 6.84 -1.55 -4.09
CA ASP A 19 6.25 -2.76 -4.65
C ASP A 19 5.56 -3.61 -3.55
N GLU A 20 6.13 -3.65 -2.33
CA GLU A 20 5.50 -4.31 -1.18
C GLU A 20 4.16 -3.67 -0.80
N GLU A 21 4.08 -2.34 -0.84
CA GLU A 21 2.84 -1.60 -0.53
C GLU A 21 1.79 -1.77 -1.63
N ILE A 22 2.21 -1.84 -2.89
CA ILE A 22 1.32 -2.17 -4.02
C ILE A 22 0.76 -3.58 -3.83
N VAL A 23 1.59 -4.55 -3.42
CA VAL A 23 1.14 -5.91 -3.11
C VAL A 23 0.16 -5.93 -1.94
N LEU A 24 0.37 -5.12 -0.88
CA LEU A 24 -0.63 -4.96 0.19
C LEU A 24 -1.97 -4.39 -0.31
N CYS A 25 -1.94 -3.57 -1.36
CA CYS A 25 -3.15 -3.07 -2.04
C CYS A 25 -3.86 -4.14 -2.89
N LEU A 26 -3.18 -5.23 -3.25
CA LEU A 26 -3.75 -6.37 -3.99
C LEU A 26 -4.28 -7.47 -3.05
N ILE A 27 -3.63 -7.71 -1.91
CA ILE A 27 -3.85 -8.90 -1.05
C ILE A 27 -5.30 -9.06 -0.53
N GLU A 28 -6.07 -7.99 -0.32
CA GLU A 28 -7.45 -8.16 0.16
C GLU A 28 -8.43 -8.62 -0.93
N SER A 29 -8.21 -8.27 -2.20
CA SER A 29 -9.04 -8.80 -3.30
C SER A 29 -8.89 -10.32 -3.43
N ILE A 30 -7.72 -10.86 -3.08
CA ILE A 30 -7.44 -12.30 -3.12
C ILE A 30 -8.07 -13.01 -1.92
N ASN A 31 -7.99 -12.43 -0.72
CA ASN A 31 -8.58 -13.01 0.49
C ASN A 31 -10.11 -13.01 0.44
N SER A 32 -10.77 -11.94 -0.03
CA SER A 32 -12.23 -11.91 -0.16
C SER A 32 -12.76 -12.90 -1.21
N HIS A 33 -11.99 -13.16 -2.28
CA HIS A 33 -12.34 -14.18 -3.27
C HIS A 33 -12.13 -15.60 -2.73
N ASN A 34 -11.04 -15.83 -1.98
CA ASN A 34 -10.78 -17.11 -1.33
C ASN A 34 -11.78 -17.40 -0.19
N ASP A 35 -12.23 -16.40 0.58
CA ASP A 35 -13.25 -16.57 1.61
C ASP A 35 -14.63 -16.89 0.99
N PHE A 36 -14.95 -16.31 -0.18
CA PHE A 36 -16.15 -16.67 -0.96
C PHE A 36 -16.10 -18.12 -1.48
N ILE A 37 -14.95 -18.56 -1.98
CA ILE A 37 -14.69 -19.96 -2.39
C ILE A 37 -14.63 -20.89 -1.16
N ALA A 38 -14.11 -20.41 -0.02
CA ALA A 38 -13.92 -21.19 1.22
C ALA A 38 -15.24 -21.59 1.87
N ASN A 39 -16.30 -20.79 1.70
CA ASN A 39 -17.66 -21.18 2.05
C ASN A 39 -18.21 -22.33 1.18
N HIS A 40 -17.49 -22.77 0.15
CA HIS A 40 -17.86 -23.89 -0.73
C HIS A 40 -16.83 -25.03 -0.81
N ARG A 41 -15.53 -24.83 -0.49
CA ARG A 41 -14.50 -25.88 -0.27
C ARG A 41 -13.36 -25.40 0.61
N ALA A 42 -12.82 -26.27 1.48
CA ALA A 42 -11.65 -25.98 2.33
C ALA A 42 -10.46 -25.42 1.52
N SER A 43 -9.83 -24.33 1.99
CA SER A 43 -8.78 -23.62 1.23
C SER A 43 -7.45 -23.45 1.98
N ALA A 44 -6.37 -23.48 1.20
CA ALA A 44 -5.02 -23.08 1.56
C ALA A 44 -4.86 -21.55 1.45
N ARG A 45 -4.28 -20.94 2.48
CA ARG A 45 -4.05 -19.48 2.60
C ARG A 45 -2.94 -19.06 1.62
N VAL A 46 -3.24 -18.16 0.67
CA VAL A 46 -2.20 -17.58 -0.22
C VAL A 46 -1.39 -16.56 0.59
N ASP A 47 -0.08 -16.78 0.72
CA ASP A 47 0.80 -15.90 1.48
C ASP A 47 1.28 -14.68 0.66
N SER A 48 1.81 -13.69 1.37
CA SER A 48 2.32 -12.45 0.76
C SER A 48 3.50 -12.70 -0.18
N LYS A 49 4.27 -13.78 0.05
CA LYS A 49 5.44 -14.15 -0.75
C LYS A 49 5.02 -14.69 -2.12
N THR A 50 4.07 -15.61 -2.16
CA THR A 50 3.46 -16.14 -3.40
C THR A 50 2.77 -15.03 -4.19
N THR A 51 2.09 -14.10 -3.51
CA THR A 51 1.47 -12.94 -4.17
C THR A 51 2.51 -12.00 -4.77
N PHE A 52 3.62 -11.78 -4.06
CA PHE A 52 4.73 -10.95 -4.52
C PHE A 52 5.46 -11.58 -5.71
N ASP A 53 5.76 -12.88 -5.65
CA ASP A 53 6.41 -13.63 -6.75
C ASP A 53 5.52 -13.61 -8.00
N ASN A 54 4.20 -13.82 -7.85
CA ASN A 54 3.25 -13.69 -8.96
C ASN A 54 3.17 -12.25 -9.49
N PHE A 55 3.20 -11.24 -8.62
CA PHE A 55 3.23 -9.84 -9.02
C PHE A 55 4.51 -9.51 -9.79
N GLN A 56 5.68 -9.94 -9.33
CA GLN A 56 6.96 -9.72 -10.03
C GLN A 56 6.97 -10.43 -11.38
N ASN A 57 6.62 -11.72 -11.43
CA ASN A 57 6.57 -12.48 -12.68
C ASN A 57 5.58 -11.89 -13.70
N THR A 58 4.48 -11.27 -13.24
CA THR A 58 3.43 -10.71 -14.11
C THR A 58 3.66 -9.23 -14.48
N ALA A 59 4.24 -8.44 -13.58
CA ALA A 59 4.46 -7.00 -13.77
C ALA A 59 5.83 -6.68 -14.41
N LEU A 60 6.79 -7.61 -14.36
CA LEU A 60 8.15 -7.46 -14.88
C LEU A 60 8.44 -8.37 -16.11
N GLY A 61 7.57 -9.33 -16.44
CA GLY A 61 7.72 -10.21 -17.61
C GLY A 61 7.28 -9.55 -18.93
N GLY A 62 8.15 -9.56 -19.93
CA GLY A 62 7.95 -8.94 -21.24
C GLY A 62 6.82 -9.55 -22.09
N ASP A 63 6.21 -8.68 -22.90
CA ASP A 63 5.52 -8.91 -24.17
C ASP A 63 4.09 -9.49 -24.25
N SER A 64 3.41 -9.70 -23.11
CA SER A 64 1.93 -9.94 -23.07
C SER A 64 1.14 -8.73 -22.51
N LYS A 65 1.53 -7.52 -22.95
CA LYS A 65 1.52 -6.26 -22.15
C LYS A 65 0.18 -5.55 -21.83
N SER A 66 -0.99 -5.95 -22.31
CA SER A 66 -2.24 -5.20 -22.02
C SER A 66 -3.16 -5.89 -21.01
N LEU A 67 -3.50 -7.17 -21.24
CA LEU A 67 -4.57 -7.84 -20.50
C LEU A 67 -4.18 -8.16 -19.04
N HIS A 68 -2.93 -8.52 -18.79
CA HIS A 68 -2.44 -8.77 -17.43
C HIS A 68 -2.32 -7.48 -16.60
N HIS A 69 -1.88 -6.39 -17.23
CA HIS A 69 -1.83 -5.09 -16.59
C HIS A 69 -3.23 -4.63 -16.17
N ILE A 70 -4.21 -4.78 -17.07
CA ILE A 70 -5.63 -4.46 -16.78
C ILE A 70 -6.15 -5.30 -15.60
N LYS A 71 -5.87 -6.61 -15.57
CA LYS A 71 -6.28 -7.48 -14.46
C LYS A 71 -5.70 -7.05 -13.11
N ILE A 72 -4.41 -6.67 -13.07
CA ILE A 72 -3.77 -6.17 -11.85
C ILE A 72 -4.44 -4.87 -11.40
N LEU A 73 -4.69 -3.92 -12.32
CA LEU A 73 -5.33 -2.65 -11.98
C LEU A 73 -6.76 -2.84 -11.48
N GLN A 74 -7.50 -3.79 -12.03
CA GLN A 74 -8.85 -4.16 -11.57
C GLN A 74 -8.84 -4.81 -10.19
N ALA A 75 -7.79 -5.56 -9.85
CA ALA A 75 -7.65 -6.22 -8.56
C ALA A 75 -7.19 -5.28 -7.43
N LEU A 76 -6.74 -4.05 -7.74
CA LEU A 76 -6.30 -3.10 -6.72
C LEU A 76 -7.45 -2.63 -5.84
N ASN A 77 -7.26 -2.74 -4.52
CA ASN A 77 -8.12 -2.09 -3.56
C ASN A 77 -7.83 -0.57 -3.55
N ILE A 78 -8.61 0.17 -4.34
CA ILE A 78 -8.46 1.62 -4.51
C ILE A 78 -8.57 2.38 -3.18
N THR A 79 -9.40 1.89 -2.27
CA THR A 79 -9.58 2.50 -0.95
C THR A 79 -8.32 2.39 -0.10
N ARG A 80 -7.62 1.24 -0.16
CA ARG A 80 -6.31 1.09 0.48
C ARG A 80 -5.25 1.97 -0.15
N VAL A 81 -5.21 2.07 -1.48
CA VAL A 81 -4.29 2.99 -2.17
C VAL A 81 -4.49 4.43 -1.68
N ALA A 82 -5.75 4.86 -1.56
CA ALA A 82 -6.07 6.19 -1.02
C ALA A 82 -5.66 6.33 0.45
N GLY A 83 -5.89 5.31 1.28
CA GLY A 83 -5.48 5.30 2.69
C GLY A 83 -3.96 5.35 2.87
N PHE A 84 -3.20 4.66 2.03
CA PHE A 84 -1.73 4.70 2.09
C PHE A 84 -1.19 6.06 1.67
N TRP A 85 -1.76 6.66 0.64
CA TRP A 85 -1.43 8.03 0.26
C TRP A 85 -1.72 9.01 1.42
N ALA A 86 -2.91 8.93 2.02
CA ALA A 86 -3.30 9.75 3.16
C ALA A 86 -2.36 9.54 4.37
N ALA A 87 -1.96 8.31 4.67
CA ALA A 87 -1.06 7.99 5.78
C ALA A 87 0.35 8.58 5.58
N LYS A 88 0.87 8.56 4.35
CA LYS A 88 2.19 9.15 4.05
C LYS A 88 2.15 10.68 4.13
N GLU A 89 1.10 11.31 3.62
CA GLU A 89 0.85 12.74 3.78
C GLU A 89 0.69 13.14 5.26
N ALA A 90 -0.04 12.35 6.05
CA ALA A 90 -0.21 12.61 7.48
C ALA A 90 1.11 12.48 8.25
N CYS A 91 1.93 11.49 7.92
CA CYS A 91 3.23 11.28 8.54
C CYS A 91 4.18 12.46 8.26
N SER A 92 4.28 12.91 7.00
CA SER A 92 5.17 14.02 6.67
C SER A 92 4.73 15.35 7.30
N LYS A 93 3.43 15.54 7.51
CA LYS A 93 2.89 16.70 8.23
C LYS A 93 3.08 16.61 9.73
N ALA A 94 2.94 15.44 10.33
CA ALA A 94 3.25 15.24 11.75
C ALA A 94 4.71 15.59 12.06
N LEU A 95 5.60 15.36 11.11
CA LEU A 95 7.03 15.72 11.19
C LEU A 95 7.34 17.16 10.78
N GLY A 96 6.33 17.97 10.44
CA GLY A 96 6.47 19.40 10.17
C GLY A 96 7.02 19.78 8.79
N VAL A 97 7.28 18.81 7.90
CA VAL A 97 7.94 19.08 6.60
C VAL A 97 7.02 18.95 5.38
N GLY A 98 5.92 18.20 5.50
CA GLY A 98 5.11 17.81 4.34
C GLY A 98 5.88 16.90 3.37
N ILE A 99 5.23 16.41 2.32
CA ILE A 99 5.93 15.60 1.31
C ILE A 99 6.83 16.51 0.47
N GLY A 100 8.13 16.23 0.44
CA GLY A 100 9.09 17.08 -0.25
C GLY A 100 10.51 16.52 -0.28
N ARG A 101 11.49 17.41 -0.37
CA ARG A 101 12.91 17.06 -0.47
C ARG A 101 13.43 16.37 0.80
N GLU A 102 12.94 16.79 1.97
CA GLU A 102 13.38 16.27 3.27
C GLU A 102 12.74 14.92 3.61
N LEU A 103 11.52 14.69 3.15
CA LEU A 103 10.82 13.43 3.33
C LEU A 103 9.91 13.16 2.13
N GLY A 104 10.33 12.23 1.27
CA GLY A 104 9.55 11.77 0.13
C GLY A 104 8.57 10.67 0.49
N PHE A 105 7.61 10.39 -0.40
CA PHE A 105 6.68 9.28 -0.22
C PHE A 105 7.35 7.92 -0.02
N LEU A 106 8.48 7.68 -0.70
CA LEU A 106 9.17 6.40 -0.63
C LEU A 106 10.07 6.26 0.60
N ASP A 107 10.35 7.35 1.32
CA ASP A 107 11.03 7.31 2.62
C ASP A 107 10.08 6.79 3.72
N ILE A 108 8.78 7.00 3.53
CA ILE A 108 7.72 6.56 4.44
C ILE A 108 7.20 5.20 3.97
N LYS A 109 7.34 4.18 4.82
CA LYS A 109 6.86 2.82 4.52
C LYS A 109 5.67 2.46 5.38
N ILE A 110 4.68 1.82 4.77
CA ILE A 110 3.52 1.27 5.47
C ILE A 110 3.64 -0.25 5.51
N ARG A 111 3.52 -0.81 6.70
CA ARG A 111 3.53 -2.25 6.96
C ARG A 111 2.24 -2.66 7.65
N LYS A 112 1.98 -3.97 7.74
CA LYS A 112 0.91 -4.54 8.56
C LYS A 112 1.51 -5.44 9.63
N THR A 113 0.97 -5.36 10.84
CA THR A 113 1.26 -6.34 11.91
C THR A 113 0.66 -7.71 11.57
N THR A 114 1.00 -8.72 12.37
CA THR A 114 0.35 -10.04 12.33
C THR A 114 -1.16 -9.96 12.57
N LYS A 115 -1.62 -8.96 13.33
CA LYS A 115 -3.04 -8.63 13.56
C LYS A 115 -3.65 -7.73 12.48
N LYS A 116 -2.95 -7.52 11.35
CA LYS A 116 -3.34 -6.68 10.21
C LYS A 116 -3.43 -5.16 10.47
N ALA A 117 -3.12 -4.68 11.68
CA ALA A 117 -3.07 -3.26 11.99
C ALA A 117 -1.95 -2.56 11.19
N PRO A 118 -2.18 -1.35 10.64
CA PRO A 118 -1.18 -0.63 9.87
C PRO A 118 -0.07 -0.07 10.78
N LEU A 119 1.16 -0.07 10.28
CA LEU A 119 2.33 0.56 10.88
C LEU A 119 2.92 1.54 9.87
N VAL A 120 3.33 2.71 10.34
CA VAL A 120 4.17 3.63 9.56
C VAL A 120 5.62 3.51 10.05
N CYS A 121 6.55 3.43 9.13
CA CYS A 121 7.97 3.23 9.40
C CYS A 121 8.81 4.21 8.58
N LEU A 122 9.89 4.67 9.19
CA LEU A 122 10.98 5.39 8.53
C LEU A 122 12.27 4.56 8.67
N SER A 123 13.31 4.89 7.92
CA SER A 123 14.65 4.36 8.20
C SER A 123 15.19 4.91 9.52
N ASP A 124 16.12 4.17 10.14
CA ASP A 124 16.78 4.62 11.38
C ASP A 124 17.45 5.99 11.21
N GLU A 125 18.03 6.25 10.04
CA GLU A 125 18.60 7.55 9.67
C GLU A 125 17.56 8.67 9.70
N LYS A 126 16.36 8.43 9.14
CA LYS A 126 15.28 9.43 9.14
C LYS A 126 14.67 9.61 10.54
N MET A 127 14.52 8.52 11.31
CA MET A 127 14.08 8.61 12.71
C MET A 127 15.05 9.48 13.53
N ALA A 128 16.36 9.27 13.35
CA ALA A 128 17.39 10.09 14.01
C ALA A 128 17.39 11.54 13.53
N TYR A 129 17.27 11.77 12.21
CA TYR A 129 17.22 13.11 11.61
C TYR A 129 16.05 13.95 12.15
N PHE A 130 14.86 13.36 12.27
CA PHE A 130 13.69 14.04 12.81
C PHE A 130 13.59 14.01 14.34
N GLY A 131 14.51 13.31 15.03
CA GLY A 131 14.48 13.18 16.49
C GLY A 131 13.28 12.41 17.03
N VAL A 132 12.72 11.49 16.24
CA VAL A 132 11.50 10.73 16.58
C VAL A 132 11.88 9.37 17.14
N LYS A 133 11.18 8.95 18.20
CA LYS A 133 11.35 7.63 18.82
C LYS A 133 10.25 6.67 18.39
N GLN A 134 9.04 7.18 18.23
CA GLN A 134 7.89 6.34 17.89
C GLN A 134 6.92 7.05 16.95
N LEU A 135 6.34 6.27 16.04
CA LEU A 135 5.23 6.70 15.19
C LEU A 135 4.03 5.76 15.40
N SER A 136 2.86 6.35 15.57
CA SER A 136 1.58 5.65 15.58
C SER A 136 0.74 6.08 14.39
N LEU A 137 0.05 5.13 13.76
CA LEU A 137 -0.76 5.36 12.57
C LEU A 137 -2.16 4.79 12.76
N SER A 138 -3.17 5.60 12.44
CA SER A 138 -4.55 5.15 12.24
C SER A 138 -5.01 5.54 10.83
N ILE A 139 -5.72 4.64 10.16
CA ILE A 139 -6.31 4.86 8.83
C ILE A 139 -7.79 4.47 8.92
N SER A 140 -8.66 5.34 8.42
CA SER A 140 -10.08 5.05 8.21
C SER A 140 -10.50 5.42 6.80
N HIS A 141 -11.54 4.80 6.29
CA HIS A 141 -12.10 5.11 4.98
C HIS A 141 -13.59 4.83 4.94
N ASP A 142 -14.35 5.70 4.28
CA ASP A 142 -15.79 5.52 4.06
C ASP A 142 -16.25 6.40 2.89
N GLY A 143 -17.30 5.96 2.18
CA GLY A 143 -17.97 6.78 1.16
C GLY A 143 -17.06 7.30 0.02
N GLY A 144 -15.93 6.64 -0.25
CA GLY A 144 -14.96 7.08 -1.25
C GLY A 144 -13.87 8.04 -0.71
N PHE A 145 -13.87 8.32 0.58
CA PHE A 145 -12.85 9.10 1.28
C PHE A 145 -11.92 8.20 2.10
N ALA A 146 -10.69 8.63 2.27
CA ALA A 146 -9.73 8.01 3.18
C ALA A 146 -9.06 9.10 4.03
N ILE A 147 -8.93 8.83 5.33
CA ILE A 147 -8.30 9.70 6.30
C ILE A 147 -7.22 8.91 7.04
N ALA A 148 -6.14 9.60 7.42
CA ALA A 148 -5.13 9.03 8.28
C ALA A 148 -4.71 10.05 9.34
N ALA A 149 -4.39 9.55 10.53
CA ALA A 149 -3.83 10.31 11.64
C ALA A 149 -2.51 9.68 12.04
N VAL A 150 -1.49 10.53 12.24
CA VAL A 150 -0.16 10.11 12.70
C VAL A 150 0.21 10.90 13.95
N ILE A 151 0.70 10.18 14.96
CA ILE A 151 1.28 10.75 16.18
C ILE A 151 2.76 10.36 16.22
N CYS A 152 3.64 11.33 16.42
CA CYS A 152 5.06 11.14 16.62
C CYS A 152 5.47 11.55 18.03
N VAL A 153 6.31 10.74 18.69
CA VAL A 153 6.87 10.95 20.03
C VAL A 153 8.39 10.80 19.99
#